data_AF-A0A2V6CGG3-F1
#
_entry.id   AF-A0A2V6CGG3-F1
#
_cell.length_a   1.000
_cell.length_b   1.000
_cell.length_c   1.000
_cell.angle_alpha   90.00
_cell.angle_beta   90.00
_cell.angle_gamma   90.00
#
_symmetry.space_group_name_H-M   'P 1'
#
loop_
_entity.id
_entity.type
_entity.pdbx_description
1 polymer ?
#
loop_
_entity_poly.entity_id
_entity_poly.type
_entity_poly.pdbx_seq_one_letter_code
_entity_poly.pdbx_strand_id
1 'polypeptide(L)'
;IDRVGSAWLISKFIDRKPKFTFAPSADAVPDAIPFDMLDAEFSHHGNCCTFETLVRRFAISDKSVVKIGEMIHDADLDDARFQRVEAVGIDRVLKGWAKEGMADEEILRRGFECFDALYAFLQRR
;
A
#
# COMPACT_ATOMS: atom_id res chain seq x y z
N ILE A 1 -5.46 -4.12 -1.40
CA ILE A 1 -5.24 -2.82 -0.72
C ILE A 1 -3.76 -2.51 -0.51
N ASP A 2 -2.95 -3.52 -0.16
CA ASP A 2 -1.54 -3.34 0.22
C ASP A 2 -0.67 -2.70 -0.87
N ARG A 3 -0.81 -3.12 -2.14
CA ARG A 3 -0.15 -2.49 -3.29
C ARG A 3 -0.26 -0.97 -3.33
N VAL A 4 -1.49 -0.49 -3.27
CA VAL A 4 -1.81 0.93 -3.43
C VAL A 4 -1.33 1.72 -2.22
N GLY A 5 -1.51 1.17 -1.02
CA GLY A 5 -0.98 1.76 0.21
C GLY A 5 0.55 1.83 0.20
N SER A 6 1.22 0.77 -0.25
CA SER A 6 2.68 0.69 -0.35
C SER A 6 3.22 1.70 -1.35
N ALA A 7 2.59 1.83 -2.53
CA ALA A 7 2.96 2.85 -3.50
C ALA A 7 2.75 4.28 -2.98
N TRP A 8 1.66 4.51 -2.22
CA TRP A 8 1.42 5.81 -1.57
C TRP A 8 2.52 6.12 -0.54
N LEU A 9 2.88 5.14 0.29
CA LEU A 9 3.96 5.25 1.28
C LEU A 9 5.30 5.57 0.60
N ILE A 10 5.62 4.86 -0.48
CA ILE A 10 6.83 5.09 -1.27
C ILE A 10 6.86 6.54 -1.74
N SER A 11 5.78 7.03 -2.34
CA SER A 11 5.67 8.38 -2.89
C SER A 11 5.75 9.50 -1.86
N LYS A 12 5.29 9.26 -0.63
CA LYS A 12 5.24 10.29 0.41
C LYS A 12 6.46 10.28 1.34
N PHE A 13 7.04 9.12 1.61
CA PHE A 13 8.02 8.94 2.68
C PHE A 13 9.37 8.36 2.26
N ILE A 14 9.45 7.68 1.10
CA ILE A 14 10.66 6.93 0.71
C ILE A 14 11.35 7.58 -0.49
N ASP A 15 10.63 7.81 -1.58
CA ASP A 15 11.12 8.44 -2.80
C ASP A 15 10.30 9.70 -3.11
N ARG A 16 10.98 10.80 -3.41
CA ARG A 16 10.36 12.09 -3.76
C ARG A 16 9.81 12.13 -5.18
N LYS A 17 10.26 11.25 -6.07
CA LYS A 17 9.87 11.21 -7.49
C LYS A 17 9.74 9.76 -7.99
N PRO A 18 8.92 8.92 -7.33
CA PRO A 18 8.78 7.55 -7.77
C PRO A 18 8.13 7.51 -9.16
N LYS A 19 8.46 6.46 -9.91
CA LYS A 19 7.73 6.08 -11.11
C LYS A 19 7.26 4.65 -10.92
N PHE A 20 5.97 4.44 -11.10
CA PHE A 20 5.35 3.13 -11.00
C PHE A 20 5.07 2.60 -12.39
N THR A 21 5.26 1.29 -12.56
CA THR A 21 4.90 0.56 -13.77
C THR A 21 4.23 -0.74 -13.33
N PHE A 22 3.26 -1.21 -14.12
CA PHE A 22 2.52 -2.42 -13.84
C PHE A 22 3.03 -3.52 -14.76
N ALA A 23 3.50 -4.61 -14.16
CA ALA A 23 4.16 -5.69 -14.86
C ALA A 23 3.62 -7.06 -14.42
N PRO A 24 3.62 -8.07 -15.31
CA PRO A 24 3.08 -9.38 -15.00
C PRO A 24 3.98 -10.22 -14.08
N SER A 25 5.27 -9.89 -13.98
CA SER A 25 6.24 -10.55 -13.11
C SER A 25 7.31 -9.56 -12.60
N ALA A 26 8.00 -9.94 -11.53
CA ALA A 26 9.00 -9.11 -10.85
C ALA A 26 10.25 -8.80 -11.71
N ASP A 27 10.56 -9.65 -12.67
CA ASP A 27 11.71 -9.56 -13.58
C ASP A 27 11.36 -8.98 -14.95
N ALA A 28 10.09 -8.68 -15.22
CA ALA A 28 9.62 -8.25 -16.53
C ALA A 28 10.12 -6.86 -16.96
N VAL A 29 10.48 -5.99 -16.01
CA VAL A 29 10.95 -4.63 -16.29
C VAL A 29 12.39 -4.47 -15.79
N PRO A 30 13.37 -4.33 -16.70
CA PRO A 30 14.75 -4.06 -16.33
C PRO A 30 14.89 -2.79 -15.49
N ASP A 31 15.81 -2.81 -14.53
CA ASP A 31 16.12 -1.69 -13.62
C ASP A 31 14.95 -1.22 -12.72
N ALA A 32 13.80 -1.89 -12.75
CA ALA A 32 12.72 -1.65 -11.81
C ALA A 32 12.95 -2.40 -10.48
N ILE A 33 12.47 -1.81 -9.38
CA ILE A 33 12.46 -2.45 -8.06
C ILE A 33 11.06 -3.02 -7.85
N PRO A 34 10.88 -4.35 -7.87
CA PRO A 34 9.58 -4.96 -7.64
C PRO A 34 9.18 -4.83 -6.17
N PHE A 35 7.89 -4.59 -5.93
CA PHE A 35 7.28 -4.65 -4.61
C PHE A 35 5.86 -5.21 -4.70
N ASP A 36 5.34 -5.77 -3.61
CA ASP A 36 4.00 -6.37 -3.56
C ASP A 36 3.78 -7.44 -4.67
N MET A 37 4.84 -8.21 -4.92
CA MET A 37 4.84 -9.34 -5.86
C MET A 37 5.45 -10.56 -5.17
N LEU A 38 5.11 -11.74 -5.67
CA LEU A 38 5.76 -12.98 -5.23
C LEU A 38 7.27 -12.88 -5.51
N ASP A 39 8.07 -13.31 -4.54
CA ASP A 39 9.55 -13.30 -4.58
C ASP A 39 10.23 -11.93 -4.71
N ALA A 40 9.47 -10.81 -4.64
CA ALA A 40 10.06 -9.48 -4.59
C ALA A 40 10.74 -9.20 -3.24
N GLU A 41 11.84 -8.45 -3.27
CA GLU A 41 12.55 -8.06 -2.04
C GLU A 41 11.62 -7.30 -1.08
N PHE A 42 10.82 -6.37 -1.61
CA PHE A 42 9.81 -5.62 -0.87
C PHE A 42 8.44 -6.26 -1.05
N SER A 43 8.21 -7.39 -0.40
CA SER A 43 6.93 -8.10 -0.42
C SER A 43 6.44 -8.35 1.02
N HIS A 44 5.53 -9.30 1.20
CA HIS A 44 5.17 -9.82 2.51
C HIS A 44 6.38 -10.53 3.12
N HIS A 45 6.67 -10.25 4.40
CA HIS A 45 7.76 -10.90 5.15
C HIS A 45 7.25 -11.38 6.50
N GLY A 46 7.18 -12.70 6.69
CA GLY A 46 6.59 -13.30 7.89
C GLY A 46 5.12 -12.90 8.02
N ASN A 47 4.75 -12.30 9.16
CA ASN A 47 3.38 -11.82 9.43
C ASN A 47 3.25 -10.31 9.17
N CYS A 48 3.95 -9.78 8.18
CA CYS A 48 3.85 -8.39 7.78
C CYS A 48 3.48 -8.31 6.31
N CYS A 49 2.49 -7.46 5.99
CA CYS A 49 2.22 -7.10 4.61
C CYS A 49 3.38 -6.25 4.03
N THR A 50 3.34 -5.97 2.73
CA THR A 50 4.35 -5.16 2.04
C THR A 50 4.47 -3.77 2.67
N PHE A 51 3.35 -3.12 3.01
CA PHE A 51 3.35 -1.80 3.63
C PHE A 51 4.12 -1.81 4.95
N GLU A 52 3.82 -2.75 5.84
CA GLU A 52 4.52 -2.89 7.12
C GLU A 52 6.00 -3.23 6.93
N THR A 53 6.31 -4.07 5.95
CA THR A 53 7.69 -4.39 5.57
C THR A 53 8.45 -3.12 5.18
N LEU A 54 7.87 -2.28 4.32
CA LEU A 54 8.45 -0.99 3.92
C LEU A 54 8.63 -0.05 5.12
N VAL A 55 7.60 0.11 5.96
CA VAL A 55 7.69 0.94 7.19
C VAL A 55 8.87 0.51 8.05
N ARG A 56 9.06 -0.80 8.24
CA ARG A 56 10.18 -1.35 9.04
C ARG A 56 11.53 -1.16 8.35
N ARG A 57 11.64 -1.52 7.06
CA ARG A 57 12.90 -1.47 6.29
C ARG A 57 13.45 -0.05 6.14
N PHE A 58 12.56 0.94 6.03
CA PHE A 58 12.93 2.36 5.90
C PHE A 58 12.87 3.13 7.23
N ALA A 59 12.70 2.43 8.36
CA ALA A 59 12.67 3.01 9.71
C ALA A 59 11.68 4.20 9.86
N ILE A 60 10.51 4.10 9.23
CA ILE A 60 9.48 5.15 9.27
C ILE A 60 8.78 5.11 10.62
N SER A 61 8.91 6.19 11.40
CA SER A 61 8.38 6.27 12.77
C SER A 61 7.11 7.13 12.92
N ASP A 62 6.51 7.58 11.81
CA ASP A 62 5.29 8.39 11.86
C ASP A 62 4.12 7.55 12.41
N LYS A 63 3.48 8.06 13.47
CA LYS A 63 2.43 7.33 14.20
C LYS A 63 1.17 7.12 13.37
N SER A 64 0.86 8.03 12.46
CA SER A 64 -0.31 7.91 11.58
C SER A 64 -0.03 6.88 10.49
N VAL A 65 1.19 6.86 9.95
CA VAL A 65 1.65 5.82 9.01
C VAL A 65 1.56 4.43 9.65
N VAL A 66 2.04 4.27 10.90
CA VAL A 66 1.97 2.98 11.61
C VAL A 66 0.52 2.51 11.75
N LYS A 67 -0.42 3.39 12.11
CA LYS A 67 -1.85 3.05 12.18
C LYS A 67 -2.43 2.67 10.83
N ILE A 68 -2.05 3.35 9.75
CA ILE A 68 -2.45 2.96 8.40
C ILE A 68 -1.94 1.55 8.08
N GLY A 69 -0.71 1.22 8.50
CA GLY A 69 -0.16 -0.13 8.38
C GLY A 69 -1.00 -1.19 9.08
N GLU A 70 -1.45 -0.94 10.32
CA GLU A 70 -2.37 -1.84 11.05
C GLU A 70 -3.69 -2.04 10.28
N MET A 71 -4.24 -0.95 9.72
CA MET A 71 -5.50 -1.02 8.96
C MET A 71 -5.33 -1.81 7.65
N ILE A 72 -4.24 -1.58 6.91
CA ILE A 72 -3.92 -2.32 5.69
C ILE A 72 -3.71 -3.80 6.01
N HIS A 73 -2.98 -4.11 7.09
CA HIS A 73 -2.72 -5.48 7.53
C HIS A 73 -4.02 -6.29 7.65
N ASP A 74 -4.97 -5.79 8.43
CA ASP A 74 -6.24 -6.49 8.64
C ASP A 74 -7.06 -6.62 7.34
N ALA A 75 -6.99 -5.61 6.47
CA ALA A 75 -7.71 -5.63 5.19
C ALA A 75 -7.06 -6.55 4.13
N ASP A 76 -5.78 -6.85 4.26
CA ASP A 76 -5.01 -7.61 3.27
C ASP A 76 -4.78 -9.08 3.68
N LEU A 77 -4.42 -9.31 4.94
CA LEU A 77 -4.14 -10.65 5.49
C LEU A 77 -5.38 -11.35 6.06
N ASP A 78 -6.45 -10.60 6.38
CA ASP A 78 -7.73 -11.12 6.89
C ASP A 78 -7.59 -12.02 8.14
N ASP A 79 -6.58 -11.76 8.98
CA ASP A 79 -6.32 -12.50 10.23
C ASP A 79 -6.89 -11.82 11.48
N ALA A 80 -7.51 -10.65 11.31
CA ALA A 80 -8.12 -9.81 12.34
C ALA A 80 -7.19 -9.45 13.51
N ARG A 81 -5.88 -9.38 13.27
CA ARG A 81 -4.85 -9.14 14.29
C ARG A 81 -5.03 -7.81 15.02
N PHE A 82 -5.35 -6.73 14.31
CA PHE A 82 -5.47 -5.39 14.90
C PHE A 82 -6.92 -4.93 15.12
N GLN A 83 -7.90 -5.72 14.64
CA GLN A 83 -9.33 -5.46 14.71
C GLN A 83 -9.74 -4.08 14.14
N ARG A 84 -9.07 -3.65 13.07
CA ARG A 84 -9.34 -2.46 12.27
C ARG A 84 -10.26 -2.80 11.09
N VAL A 85 -11.12 -1.86 10.72
CA VAL A 85 -12.10 -2.05 9.62
C VAL A 85 -12.06 -0.93 8.59
N GLU A 86 -11.34 0.15 8.89
CA GLU A 86 -11.32 1.39 8.11
C GLU A 86 -10.80 1.15 6.68
N ALA A 87 -9.74 0.36 6.52
CA ALA A 87 -9.17 0.05 5.21
C ALA A 87 -9.95 -1.04 4.45
N VAL A 88 -10.85 -1.80 5.10
CA VAL A 88 -11.68 -2.79 4.42
C VAL A 88 -12.61 -2.11 3.42
N GLY A 89 -13.20 -0.97 3.79
CA GLY A 89 -14.02 -0.18 2.86
C GLY A 89 -13.24 0.32 1.65
N ILE A 90 -12.02 0.83 1.88
CA ILE A 90 -11.12 1.28 0.81
C ILE A 90 -10.75 0.12 -0.11
N ASP A 91 -10.42 -1.05 0.45
CA ASP A 91 -10.12 -2.26 -0.33
C ASP A 91 -11.30 -2.65 -1.25
N ARG A 92 -12.54 -2.60 -0.74
CA ARG A 92 -13.73 -2.89 -1.57
C ARG A 92 -13.91 -1.90 -2.71
N VAL A 93 -13.64 -0.61 -2.47
CA VAL A 93 -13.69 0.41 -3.53
C VAL A 93 -12.62 0.17 -4.60
N LEU A 94 -11.37 -0.08 -4.19
CA LEU A 94 -10.26 -0.36 -5.14
C LEU A 94 -10.54 -1.60 -5.98
N LYS A 95 -11.00 -2.70 -5.35
CA LYS A 95 -11.40 -3.93 -6.05
C LYS A 95 -12.61 -3.69 -6.97
N GLY A 96 -13.53 -2.81 -6.58
CA GLY A 96 -14.66 -2.38 -7.41
C GLY A 96 -14.20 -1.71 -8.70
N TRP A 97 -13.31 -0.72 -8.60
CA TRP A 97 -12.76 -0.03 -9.78
C TRP A 97 -12.00 -0.98 -10.71
N ALA A 98 -11.21 -1.91 -10.17
CA ALA A 98 -10.56 -2.94 -10.99
C ALA A 98 -11.58 -3.82 -11.75
N LYS A 99 -12.69 -4.21 -11.08
CA LYS A 99 -13.77 -4.98 -11.72
C LYS A 99 -14.52 -4.20 -12.81
N GLU A 100 -14.57 -2.88 -12.69
CA GLU A 100 -15.13 -1.99 -13.72
C GLU A 100 -14.19 -1.78 -14.91
N GLY A 101 -12.97 -2.35 -14.88
CA GLY A 101 -11.98 -2.21 -15.94
C GLY A 101 -11.24 -0.87 -15.92
N MET A 102 -11.20 -0.19 -14.77
CA MET A 102 -10.39 1.01 -14.60
C MET A 102 -8.91 0.68 -14.73
N ALA A 103 -8.15 1.55 -15.43
CA ALA A 103 -6.72 1.40 -15.58
C ALA A 103 -5.99 1.47 -14.22
N ASP A 104 -4.93 0.67 -14.06
CA ASP A 104 -4.18 0.56 -12.82
C ASP A 104 -3.61 1.91 -12.36
N GLU A 105 -3.15 2.76 -13.29
CA GLU A 105 -2.67 4.10 -12.99
C GLU A 105 -3.75 4.99 -12.37
N GLU A 106 -5.00 4.88 -12.84
CA GLU A 106 -6.11 5.68 -12.32
C GLU A 106 -6.58 5.15 -10.96
N ILE A 107 -6.59 3.82 -10.76
CA ILE A 107 -6.84 3.21 -9.45
C ILE A 107 -5.79 3.68 -8.45
N LEU A 108 -4.52 3.67 -8.84
CA LEU A 108 -3.41 4.13 -8.01
C LEU A 108 -3.59 5.60 -7.63
N ARG A 109 -3.88 6.46 -8.61
CA ARG A 109 -4.08 7.89 -8.41
C ARG A 109 -5.23 8.18 -7.44
N ARG A 110 -6.40 7.56 -7.62
CA ARG A 110 -7.55 7.72 -6.71
C ARG A 110 -7.29 7.11 -5.33
N GLY A 111 -6.61 5.97 -5.30
CA GLY A 111 -6.18 5.34 -4.07
C GLY A 111 -5.28 6.25 -3.24
N PHE A 112 -4.36 6.99 -3.88
CA PHE A 112 -3.52 7.98 -3.20
C PHE A 112 -4.36 9.09 -2.55
N GLU A 113 -5.43 9.56 -3.20
CA GLU A 113 -6.35 10.53 -2.60
C GLU A 113 -7.05 9.96 -1.36
N CYS A 114 -7.47 8.69 -1.39
CA CYS A 114 -8.04 8.02 -0.22
C CYS A 114 -7.04 7.94 0.94
N PHE A 115 -5.78 7.55 0.67
CA PHE A 115 -4.75 7.45 1.70
C PHE A 115 -4.31 8.83 2.21
N ASP A 116 -4.24 9.85 1.35
CA ASP A 116 -3.99 11.23 1.77
C ASP A 116 -5.08 11.73 2.72
N ALA A 117 -6.35 11.48 2.40
CA ALA A 117 -7.47 11.84 3.26
C ALA A 117 -7.45 11.07 4.59
N LEU A 118 -7.20 9.76 4.56
CA LEU A 118 -7.10 8.93 5.76
C LEU A 118 -5.92 9.35 6.65
N TYR A 119 -4.77 9.64 6.04
CA TYR A 119 -3.59 10.14 6.75
C TYR A 119 -3.88 11.49 7.41
N ALA A 120 -4.48 12.44 6.69
CA ALA A 120 -4.85 13.74 7.24
C ALA A 120 -5.85 13.62 8.40
N PHE A 121 -6.80 12.67 8.32
CA PHE A 121 -7.73 12.38 9.41
C PHE A 121 -7.02 11.84 10.68
N LEU A 122 -5.99 11.01 10.51
CA LEU A 122 -5.24 10.41 11.61
C LEU A 122 -4.22 11.36 12.25
N GLN A 123 -3.76 12.36 11.51
CA GLN A 123 -2.87 13.39 12.03
C GLN A 123 -3.57 14.18 13.14
N ARG A 124 -2.88 14.33 14.28
CA ARG A 124 -3.38 15.17 15.38
C ARG A 124 -3.36 16.63 14.93
N ARG A 125 -4.42 17.37 15.25
CA ARG A 125 -4.37 18.84 15.26
C ARG A 125 -3.50 19.34 16.41
#